data_AF-A0A939GD20-F1
#
_entry.id   AF-A0A939GD20-F1
#
_cell.length_a   1.000
_cell.length_b   1.000
_cell.length_c   1.000
_cell.angle_alpha   90.00
_cell.angle_beta   90.00
_cell.angle_gamma   90.00
#
_symmetry.space_group_name_H-M   'P 1'
#
loop_
_entity.id
_entity.type
_entity.pdbx_description
1 polymer ?
#
loop_
_entity_poly.entity_id
_entity_poly.type
_entity_poly.pdbx_seq_one_letter_code
_entity_poly.pdbx_strand_id
1 'polypeptide(L)'
;MKLFLFGIGGTGARVLRSLTMLLASGANVPADLTIIPILLDMDMQNGDTERALRLVDLYRSIRQTGYPNGPKVDGKTTGVVTAARPFFSTALQPLGSLQTPGEGSQQQIGDSILPKLTDHQGTFEEFLQVSSLEDVDREFLKLLYDNSAKPTNAELKLNLSVGFKGNPNIGSVVFNALEDSPVYRYFTSAFNDQTDRIFVISSIFGGTGSAGFPQLIKLLQHPSQKVPIRNAKKGAVTVMPYFALEENNQSAIDQNRFLSKTKAALSYYQSQINLDALYYIGDRPGSKLYPNVEGGAKQANNAHVVEMLAAESVLDFARRGAGDFSTDKRYLEYGLRRNDRSLDLAHFGDSTYTNLLEPLVRFTYAAKFYTDFVPNNLGEAFAKNLNLPQQLRTATFYTALDNFINAYKTWVRELATNDRSFAPFDLDADFNGLIRSKRIETGFFSKGISEGFLQDVAGKGENSLKAAYPAPEPRFMQLLMDVADKCLEKLGPLNRQLADA
;
A
#
# COMPACT_ATOMS: atom_id res chain seq x y z
N MET A 1 11.55 -10.04 11.73
CA MET A 1 10.09 -10.25 11.86
C MET A 1 9.44 -10.27 10.48
N LYS A 2 8.62 -11.27 10.12
CA LYS A 2 7.81 -11.19 8.88
C LYS A 2 6.38 -10.74 9.18
N LEU A 3 5.83 -9.88 8.33
CA LEU A 3 4.42 -9.49 8.32
C LEU A 3 3.75 -10.04 7.06
N PHE A 4 2.92 -11.06 7.21
CA PHE A 4 2.10 -11.57 6.13
C PHE A 4 0.89 -10.64 5.94
N LEU A 5 0.92 -9.88 4.85
CA LEU A 5 -0.03 -8.82 4.57
C LEU A 5 -1.02 -9.27 3.50
N PHE A 6 -2.23 -9.62 3.90
CA PHE A 6 -3.30 -10.01 2.99
C PHE A 6 -4.07 -8.76 2.54
N GLY A 7 -4.02 -8.42 1.25
CA GLY A 7 -4.84 -7.35 0.66
C GLY A 7 -5.99 -7.93 -0.14
N ILE A 8 -7.24 -7.68 0.26
CA ILE A 8 -8.42 -8.29 -0.36
C ILE A 8 -9.10 -7.33 -1.34
N GLY A 9 -9.23 -7.76 -2.59
CA GLY A 9 -9.81 -7.01 -3.70
C GLY A 9 -9.08 -5.71 -4.05
N GLY A 10 -9.68 -4.90 -4.92
CA GLY A 10 -9.12 -3.62 -5.35
C GLY A 10 -8.79 -2.64 -4.21
N THR A 11 -9.52 -2.67 -3.08
CA THR A 11 -9.12 -1.84 -1.91
C THR A 11 -7.80 -2.31 -1.30
N GLY A 12 -7.60 -3.63 -1.17
CA GLY A 12 -6.32 -4.20 -0.75
C GLY A 12 -5.17 -3.75 -1.65
N ALA A 13 -5.37 -3.75 -2.97
CA ALA A 13 -4.39 -3.27 -3.94
C ALA A 13 -4.07 -1.77 -3.78
N ARG A 14 -5.09 -0.90 -3.66
CA ARG A 14 -4.88 0.56 -3.51
C ARG A 14 -4.18 0.94 -2.21
N VAL A 15 -4.48 0.22 -1.11
CA VAL A 15 -3.76 0.41 0.15
C VAL A 15 -2.32 -0.11 0.04
N LEU A 16 -2.08 -1.27 -0.61
CA LEU A 16 -0.71 -1.77 -0.85
C LEU A 16 0.11 -0.79 -1.71
N ARG A 17 -0.53 -0.15 -2.71
CA ARG A 17 0.09 0.91 -3.51
C ARG A 17 0.54 2.07 -2.62
N SER A 18 -0.34 2.57 -1.76
CA SER A 18 -0.01 3.65 -0.81
C SER A 18 1.07 3.21 0.18
N LEU A 19 0.97 2.01 0.73
CA LEU A 19 1.99 1.43 1.62
C LEU A 19 3.37 1.40 0.95
N THR A 20 3.45 0.99 -0.32
CA THR A 20 4.71 0.94 -1.05
C THR A 20 5.34 2.32 -1.22
N MET A 21 4.53 3.37 -1.45
CA MET A 21 5.02 4.76 -1.48
C MET A 21 5.59 5.19 -0.11
N LEU A 22 4.89 4.86 0.98
CA LEU A 22 5.32 5.19 2.34
C LEU A 22 6.59 4.44 2.75
N LEU A 23 6.73 3.17 2.37
CA LEU A 23 7.95 2.40 2.62
C LEU A 23 9.13 2.96 1.81
N ALA A 24 8.89 3.40 0.57
CA ALA A 24 9.92 4.02 -0.26
C ALA A 24 10.42 5.33 0.35
N SER A 25 9.53 6.12 0.95
CA SER A 25 9.91 7.37 1.62
C SER A 25 10.70 7.18 2.92
N GLY A 26 10.80 5.95 3.42
CA GLY A 26 11.49 5.64 4.67
C GLY A 26 10.59 5.81 5.90
N ALA A 27 9.28 5.56 5.78
CA ALA A 27 8.37 5.54 6.93
C ALA A 27 8.92 4.68 8.08
N ASN A 28 8.61 5.08 9.31
CA ASN A 28 9.11 4.42 10.50
C ASN A 28 8.47 3.03 10.66
N VAL A 29 9.28 1.98 10.76
CA VAL A 29 8.84 0.58 10.93
C VAL A 29 9.83 -0.15 11.84
N PRO A 30 9.59 -1.38 12.31
CA PRO A 30 10.65 -2.17 12.96
C PRO A 30 11.87 -2.36 12.05
N ALA A 31 13.08 -2.36 12.61
CA ALA A 31 14.32 -2.45 11.81
C ALA A 31 14.48 -3.79 11.07
N ASP A 32 13.92 -4.86 11.62
CA ASP A 32 13.96 -6.22 11.11
C ASP A 32 12.66 -6.62 10.37
N LEU A 33 11.82 -5.65 10.00
CA LEU A 33 10.56 -5.89 9.30
C LEU A 33 10.80 -6.33 7.85
N THR A 34 10.23 -7.48 7.51
CA THR A 34 9.99 -7.92 6.14
C THR A 34 8.48 -8.06 5.94
N ILE A 35 7.93 -7.49 4.88
CA ILE A 35 6.51 -7.62 4.53
C ILE A 35 6.38 -8.62 3.38
N ILE A 36 5.47 -9.57 3.55
CA ILE A 36 5.09 -10.59 2.57
C ILE A 36 3.68 -10.25 2.05
N PRO A 37 3.55 -9.44 0.98
CA PRO A 37 2.25 -9.08 0.45
C PRO A 37 1.61 -10.26 -0.29
N ILE A 38 0.32 -10.49 -0.01
CA ILE A 38 -0.53 -11.50 -0.64
C ILE A 38 -1.84 -10.82 -1.03
N LEU A 39 -1.99 -10.46 -2.31
CA LEU A 39 -3.23 -9.90 -2.84
C LEU A 39 -4.20 -11.03 -3.17
N LEU A 40 -5.42 -10.94 -2.64
CA LEU A 40 -6.51 -11.86 -2.93
C LEU A 40 -7.57 -11.11 -3.73
N ASP A 41 -7.47 -11.18 -5.06
CA ASP A 41 -8.43 -10.59 -5.97
C ASP A 41 -8.84 -11.60 -7.05
N MET A 42 -10.13 -11.63 -7.38
CA MET A 42 -10.66 -12.43 -8.48
C MET A 42 -10.54 -11.68 -9.82
N ASP A 43 -10.47 -10.35 -9.78
CA ASP A 43 -10.27 -9.51 -10.96
C ASP A 43 -8.78 -9.34 -11.25
N MET A 44 -8.20 -10.30 -11.98
CA MET A 44 -6.79 -10.28 -12.37
C MET A 44 -6.46 -9.19 -13.40
N GLN A 45 -7.47 -8.59 -14.04
CA GLN A 45 -7.30 -7.51 -15.01
C GLN A 45 -7.50 -6.14 -14.38
N ASN A 46 -7.70 -6.06 -13.06
CA ASN A 46 -7.99 -4.82 -12.36
C ASN A 46 -6.84 -3.81 -12.50
N GLY A 47 -7.15 -2.60 -12.98
CA GLY A 47 -6.15 -1.54 -13.18
C GLY A 47 -5.46 -1.09 -11.88
N ASP A 48 -6.19 -1.03 -10.76
CA ASP A 48 -5.59 -0.70 -9.45
C ASP A 48 -4.61 -1.80 -8.99
N THR A 49 -4.97 -3.06 -9.21
CA THR A 49 -4.11 -4.22 -8.90
C THR A 49 -2.84 -4.17 -9.75
N GLU A 50 -2.94 -4.01 -11.07
CA GLU A 50 -1.77 -3.90 -11.96
C GLU A 50 -0.82 -2.77 -11.51
N ARG A 51 -1.36 -1.59 -11.18
CA ARG A 51 -0.59 -0.44 -10.69
C ARG A 51 0.14 -0.76 -9.38
N ALA A 52 -0.51 -1.48 -8.46
CA ALA A 52 0.11 -1.90 -7.20
C ALA A 52 1.22 -2.93 -7.42
N LEU A 53 0.96 -3.96 -8.25
CA LEU A 53 1.95 -4.99 -8.62
C LEU A 53 3.21 -4.37 -9.21
N ARG A 54 3.04 -3.53 -10.25
CA ARG A 54 4.15 -2.83 -10.91
C ARG A 54 4.96 -2.00 -9.92
N LEU A 55 4.30 -1.31 -9.01
CA LEU A 55 4.98 -0.47 -8.02
C LEU A 55 5.82 -1.30 -7.03
N VAL A 56 5.30 -2.44 -6.57
CA VAL A 56 6.04 -3.38 -5.71
C VAL A 56 7.27 -3.94 -6.44
N ASP A 57 7.15 -4.30 -7.71
CA ASP A 57 8.28 -4.81 -8.49
C ASP A 57 9.37 -3.75 -8.72
N LEU A 58 8.96 -2.52 -9.06
CA LEU A 58 9.88 -1.38 -9.14
C LEU A 58 10.61 -1.16 -7.81
N TYR A 59 9.86 -1.14 -6.70
CA TYR A 59 10.43 -1.01 -5.35
C TYR A 59 11.48 -2.09 -5.08
N ARG A 60 11.16 -3.36 -5.37
CA ARG A 60 12.04 -4.50 -5.14
C ARG A 60 13.31 -4.40 -5.98
N SER A 61 13.19 -4.05 -7.26
CA SER A 61 14.32 -3.88 -8.17
C SER A 61 15.27 -2.77 -7.70
N ILE A 62 14.71 -1.62 -7.31
CA ILE A 62 15.49 -0.49 -6.75
C ILE A 62 16.20 -0.94 -5.48
N ARG A 63 15.50 -1.60 -4.55
CA ARG A 63 16.06 -2.01 -3.27
C ARG A 63 17.21 -3.02 -3.44
N GLN A 64 17.04 -4.01 -4.32
CA GLN A 64 18.05 -5.05 -4.56
C GLN A 64 19.37 -4.46 -5.06
N THR A 65 19.32 -3.53 -6.02
CA THR A 65 20.52 -2.93 -6.61
C THR A 65 21.07 -1.78 -5.78
N GLY A 66 20.20 -0.94 -5.20
CA GLY A 66 20.60 0.21 -4.38
C GLY A 66 21.09 -0.17 -2.98
N TYR A 67 20.70 -1.34 -2.47
CA TYR A 67 21.08 -1.82 -1.14
C TYR A 67 21.48 -3.32 -1.18
N PRO A 68 22.58 -3.69 -1.87
CA PRO A 68 22.97 -5.09 -2.05
C PRO A 68 23.26 -5.82 -0.74
N ASN A 69 23.73 -5.09 0.28
CA ASN A 69 23.99 -5.61 1.63
C ASN A 69 22.89 -5.23 2.64
N GLY A 70 21.72 -4.82 2.14
CA GLY A 70 20.68 -4.19 2.94
C GLY A 70 20.98 -2.73 3.29
N PRO A 71 19.94 -1.94 3.62
CA PRO A 71 20.10 -0.56 4.05
C PRO A 71 20.84 -0.52 5.41
N LYS A 72 21.86 0.33 5.52
CA LYS A 72 22.49 0.60 6.81
C LYS A 72 21.57 1.55 7.60
N VAL A 73 21.10 1.08 8.75
CA VAL A 73 20.37 1.93 9.71
C VAL A 73 21.36 2.26 10.82
N ASP A 74 21.77 3.53 10.92
CA ASP A 74 22.67 3.94 12.00
C ASP A 74 21.95 3.79 13.34
N GLY A 75 22.41 2.83 14.16
CA GLY A 75 21.81 2.45 15.45
C GLY A 75 21.94 3.49 16.57
N LYS A 76 22.22 4.76 16.26
CA LYS A 76 22.28 5.85 17.25
C LYS A 76 20.92 6.53 17.36
N THR A 77 19.95 5.83 17.94
CA THR A 77 18.73 6.45 18.49
C THR A 77 19.05 7.06 19.85
N THR A 78 19.74 8.20 19.86
CA THR A 78 19.92 9.02 21.07
C THR A 78 19.40 10.41 20.79
N GLY A 79 18.24 10.75 21.39
CA GLY A 79 17.81 12.11 21.69
C GLY A 79 17.69 13.10 20.52
N VAL A 80 16.45 13.45 20.18
CA VAL A 80 16.04 14.71 19.49
C VAL A 80 16.32 14.80 17.97
N VAL A 81 17.12 13.91 17.37
CA VAL A 81 17.11 13.70 15.90
C VAL A 81 17.01 12.21 15.65
N THR A 82 15.82 11.72 15.26
CA THR A 82 15.68 10.34 14.76
C THR A 82 16.59 10.21 13.55
N ALA A 83 17.61 9.34 13.61
CA ALA A 83 18.46 9.05 12.47
C ALA A 83 17.57 8.73 11.26
N ALA A 84 17.70 9.54 10.19
CA ALA A 84 16.81 9.49 9.05
C ALA A 84 16.88 8.10 8.40
N ARG A 85 15.73 7.44 8.25
CA ARG A 85 15.70 6.08 7.73
C ARG A 85 16.04 6.05 6.25
N PRO A 86 16.73 5.00 5.78
CA PRO A 86 17.00 4.89 4.36
C PRO A 86 15.73 4.74 3.53
N PHE A 87 15.72 5.35 2.35
CA PHE A 87 14.68 5.12 1.35
C PHE A 87 14.66 3.64 0.95
N PHE A 88 13.49 3.13 0.55
CA PHE A 88 13.32 1.73 0.14
C PHE A 88 13.88 0.69 1.13
N SER A 89 13.91 1.01 2.44
CA SER A 89 14.66 0.21 3.41
C SER A 89 13.97 -1.13 3.74
N THR A 90 12.65 -1.13 3.83
CA THR A 90 11.86 -2.30 4.25
C THR A 90 11.85 -3.36 3.16
N ALA A 91 12.04 -4.63 3.50
CA ALA A 91 11.98 -5.69 2.50
C ALA A 91 10.53 -5.99 2.11
N LEU A 92 10.23 -5.98 0.81
CA LEU A 92 9.02 -6.53 0.21
C LEU A 92 9.39 -7.83 -0.51
N GLN A 93 8.91 -8.96 -0.01
CA GLN A 93 9.26 -10.28 -0.54
C GLN A 93 8.00 -11.03 -0.97
N PRO A 94 7.93 -11.54 -2.22
CA PRO A 94 6.83 -12.38 -2.62
C PRO A 94 6.87 -13.68 -1.83
N LEU A 95 5.71 -14.28 -1.65
CA LEU A 95 5.57 -15.51 -0.88
C LEU A 95 6.47 -16.64 -1.42
N GLY A 96 6.56 -16.77 -2.75
CA GLY A 96 7.43 -17.76 -3.42
C GLY A 96 8.92 -17.64 -3.07
N SER A 97 9.41 -16.46 -2.73
CA SER A 97 10.83 -16.26 -2.35
C SER A 97 11.19 -16.85 -0.98
N LEU A 98 10.22 -17.29 -0.19
CA LEU A 98 10.47 -17.98 1.07
C LEU A 98 10.83 -19.46 0.88
N GLN A 99 10.90 -19.95 -0.37
CA GLN A 99 11.12 -21.37 -0.67
C GLN A 99 12.56 -21.76 -0.35
N THR A 100 12.74 -22.80 0.47
CA THR A 100 14.06 -23.42 0.66
C THR A 100 14.35 -24.36 -0.50
N PRO A 101 15.44 -24.18 -1.27
CA PRO A 101 15.79 -25.12 -2.33
C PRO A 101 16.02 -26.52 -1.75
N GLY A 102 15.24 -27.52 -2.17
CA GLY A 102 15.46 -28.94 -1.85
C GLY A 102 14.40 -29.63 -1.00
N GLU A 103 13.42 -28.92 -0.44
CA GLU A 103 12.23 -29.56 0.13
C GLU A 103 11.22 -29.83 -0.99
N GLY A 104 10.85 -31.09 -1.20
CA GLY A 104 10.11 -31.59 -2.37
C GLY A 104 8.65 -31.14 -2.50
N SER A 105 8.35 -29.85 -2.35
CA SER A 105 7.04 -29.29 -2.68
C SER A 105 6.81 -29.36 -4.20
N GLN A 106 5.97 -30.30 -4.64
CA GLN A 106 5.56 -30.48 -6.04
C GLN A 106 4.81 -29.28 -6.65
N GLN A 107 4.54 -28.22 -5.87
CA GLN A 107 3.88 -27.00 -6.32
C GLN A 107 4.77 -25.80 -6.03
N GLN A 108 5.51 -25.34 -7.04
CA GLN A 108 6.22 -24.07 -6.98
C GLN A 108 5.20 -22.93 -7.05
N ILE A 109 5.15 -22.10 -6.01
CA ILE A 109 4.47 -20.81 -6.09
C ILE A 109 5.44 -19.85 -6.77
N GLY A 110 5.04 -19.31 -7.91
CA GLY A 110 5.83 -18.30 -8.61
C GLY A 110 6.02 -17.03 -7.77
N ASP A 111 6.92 -16.16 -8.22
CA ASP A 111 7.23 -14.87 -7.57
C ASP A 111 6.10 -13.83 -7.63
N SER A 112 4.85 -14.25 -7.82
CA SER A 112 3.67 -13.39 -7.86
C SER A 112 3.17 -13.09 -6.45
N ILE A 113 2.82 -11.82 -6.22
CA ILE A 113 2.10 -11.37 -5.03
C ILE A 113 0.57 -11.44 -5.21
N LEU A 114 0.08 -11.79 -6.40
CA LEU A 114 -1.33 -12.08 -6.72
C LEU A 114 -1.48 -13.57 -7.06
N PRO A 115 -1.66 -14.45 -6.07
CA PRO A 115 -2.00 -15.85 -6.32
C PRO A 115 -3.36 -15.98 -7.00
N LYS A 116 -3.49 -16.99 -7.87
CA LYS A 116 -4.80 -17.41 -8.36
C LYS A 116 -5.57 -18.08 -7.24
N LEU A 117 -6.78 -17.59 -6.96
CA LEU A 117 -7.70 -18.17 -5.99
C LEU A 117 -8.32 -19.49 -6.49
N THR A 118 -8.60 -19.54 -7.80
CA THR A 118 -9.20 -20.70 -8.48
C THR A 118 -8.79 -20.69 -9.95
N ASP A 119 -8.74 -21.88 -10.57
CA ASP A 119 -8.56 -22.03 -12.02
C ASP A 119 -9.87 -21.83 -12.80
N HIS A 120 -11.00 -21.72 -12.11
CA HIS A 120 -12.30 -21.49 -12.73
C HIS A 120 -12.38 -20.11 -13.39
N GLN A 121 -12.71 -20.12 -14.68
CA GLN A 121 -13.11 -18.95 -15.45
C GLN A 121 -14.59 -19.08 -15.79
N GLY A 122 -15.34 -17.97 -15.74
CA GLY A 122 -16.75 -17.94 -16.11
C GLY A 122 -17.67 -17.48 -14.98
N THR A 123 -18.90 -17.98 -15.02
CA THR A 123 -20.02 -17.59 -14.15
C THR A 123 -20.01 -18.31 -12.80
N PHE A 124 -20.76 -17.78 -11.84
CA PHE A 124 -20.94 -18.44 -10.54
C PHE A 124 -21.65 -19.80 -10.67
N GLU A 125 -22.59 -19.94 -11.60
CA GLU A 125 -23.24 -21.21 -11.93
C GLU A 125 -22.24 -22.27 -12.40
N GLU A 126 -21.28 -21.89 -13.25
CA GLU A 126 -20.22 -22.79 -13.72
C GLU A 126 -19.25 -23.16 -12.59
N PHE A 127 -18.92 -22.21 -11.70
CA PHE A 127 -18.10 -22.47 -10.51
C PHE A 127 -18.74 -23.50 -9.57
N LEU A 128 -20.06 -23.39 -9.36
CA LEU A 128 -20.84 -24.34 -8.56
C LEU A 128 -21.12 -25.66 -9.30
N GLN A 129 -20.74 -25.76 -10.57
CA GLN A 129 -20.98 -26.91 -11.43
C GLN A 129 -22.48 -27.31 -11.47
N VAL A 130 -23.38 -26.34 -11.52
CA VAL A 130 -24.84 -26.55 -11.38
C VAL A 130 -25.41 -27.53 -12.41
N SER A 131 -24.81 -27.60 -13.60
CA SER A 131 -25.18 -28.55 -14.65
C SER A 131 -24.94 -30.02 -14.28
N SER A 132 -24.03 -30.28 -13.32
CA SER A 132 -23.71 -31.62 -12.81
C SER A 132 -24.52 -32.03 -11.59
N LEU A 133 -25.25 -31.09 -10.97
CA LEU A 133 -26.09 -31.36 -9.81
C LEU A 133 -27.35 -32.15 -10.21
N GLU A 134 -27.83 -32.97 -9.28
CA GLU A 134 -29.14 -33.62 -9.36
C GLU A 134 -30.26 -32.57 -9.40
N ASP A 135 -31.42 -32.95 -9.95
CA ASP A 135 -32.52 -32.01 -10.19
C ASP A 135 -32.99 -31.30 -8.90
N VAL A 136 -33.06 -32.02 -7.79
CA VAL A 136 -33.49 -31.43 -6.50
C VAL A 136 -32.50 -30.38 -6.00
N ASP A 137 -31.19 -30.69 -6.03
CA ASP A 137 -30.14 -29.76 -5.60
C ASP A 137 -30.07 -28.54 -6.51
N ARG A 138 -30.24 -28.76 -7.82
CA ARG A 138 -30.28 -27.69 -8.82
C ARG A 138 -31.45 -26.73 -8.57
N GLU A 139 -32.65 -27.26 -8.33
CA GLU A 139 -33.83 -26.41 -8.06
C GLU A 139 -33.70 -25.72 -6.70
N PHE A 140 -33.16 -26.39 -5.68
CA PHE A 140 -32.88 -25.76 -4.40
C PHE A 140 -31.89 -24.59 -4.53
N LEU A 141 -30.82 -24.76 -5.32
CA LEU A 141 -29.83 -23.72 -5.58
C LEU A 141 -30.42 -22.52 -6.33
N LYS A 142 -31.32 -22.75 -7.30
CA LYS A 142 -32.07 -21.71 -7.99
C LYS A 142 -33.11 -20.99 -7.11
N LEU A 143 -33.53 -21.58 -5.98
CA LEU A 143 -34.34 -20.89 -4.97
C LEU A 143 -33.48 -19.97 -4.09
N LEU A 144 -32.22 -20.33 -3.86
CA LEU A 144 -31.31 -19.57 -3.00
C LEU A 144 -30.65 -18.38 -3.71
N TYR A 145 -30.36 -18.52 -5.00
CA TYR A 145 -29.66 -17.51 -5.79
C TYR A 145 -30.49 -17.05 -6.98
N ASP A 146 -30.46 -15.75 -7.28
CA ASP A 146 -31.16 -15.23 -8.44
C ASP A 146 -30.60 -15.82 -9.74
N ASN A 147 -31.48 -16.45 -10.51
CA ASN A 147 -31.20 -17.03 -11.83
C ASN A 147 -32.04 -16.38 -12.94
N SER A 148 -32.52 -15.15 -12.71
CA SER A 148 -33.36 -14.44 -13.67
C SER A 148 -32.65 -14.21 -15.01
N ALA A 149 -33.44 -14.13 -16.08
CA ALA A 149 -32.94 -13.96 -17.45
C ALA A 149 -32.31 -12.56 -17.72
N LYS A 150 -32.13 -11.73 -16.70
CA LYS A 150 -31.41 -10.45 -16.78
C LYS A 150 -29.97 -10.65 -16.26
N PRO A 151 -29.03 -11.08 -17.14
CA PRO A 151 -27.73 -11.62 -16.73
C PRO A 151 -26.83 -10.61 -16.01
N THR A 152 -27.11 -9.30 -16.11
CA THR A 152 -26.27 -8.27 -15.48
C THR A 152 -26.35 -8.29 -13.95
N ASN A 153 -27.48 -8.74 -13.38
CA ASN A 153 -27.72 -8.73 -11.93
C ASN A 153 -28.04 -10.12 -11.34
N ALA A 154 -28.34 -11.11 -12.17
CA ALA A 154 -28.64 -12.46 -11.70
C ALA A 154 -27.38 -13.12 -11.11
N GLU A 155 -27.43 -13.44 -9.82
CA GLU A 155 -26.30 -13.94 -9.03
C GLU A 155 -25.61 -15.15 -9.66
N LEU A 156 -26.37 -16.14 -10.15
CA LEU A 156 -25.82 -17.33 -10.80
C LEU A 156 -25.12 -17.02 -12.12
N LYS A 157 -25.54 -15.97 -12.83
CA LYS A 157 -24.98 -15.58 -14.13
C LYS A 157 -23.82 -14.59 -14.02
N LEU A 158 -23.46 -14.17 -12.81
CA LEU A 158 -22.36 -13.23 -12.61
C LEU A 158 -21.02 -13.85 -13.00
N ASN A 159 -20.28 -13.17 -13.88
CA ASN A 159 -18.91 -13.53 -14.22
C ASN A 159 -17.97 -13.22 -13.04
N LEU A 160 -17.35 -14.25 -12.48
CA LEU A 160 -16.45 -14.15 -11.33
C LEU A 160 -15.11 -13.48 -11.66
N SER A 161 -14.75 -13.40 -12.95
CA SER A 161 -13.48 -12.84 -13.43
C SER A 161 -13.36 -11.32 -13.25
N VAL A 162 -14.45 -10.65 -12.90
CA VAL A 162 -14.52 -9.21 -12.57
C VAL A 162 -14.88 -8.98 -11.10
N GLY A 163 -14.67 -10.00 -10.25
CA GLY A 163 -15.02 -9.99 -8.84
C GLY A 163 -16.51 -10.20 -8.57
N PHE A 164 -16.94 -10.02 -7.32
CA PHE A 164 -18.30 -10.40 -6.89
C PHE A 164 -19.35 -9.28 -7.03
N LYS A 165 -18.99 -8.15 -7.65
CA LYS A 165 -19.89 -7.00 -7.93
C LYS A 165 -20.76 -6.54 -6.74
N GLY A 166 -20.22 -6.62 -5.53
CA GLY A 166 -20.95 -6.23 -4.32
C GLY A 166 -21.85 -7.30 -3.70
N ASN A 167 -21.74 -8.57 -4.08
CA ASN A 167 -22.52 -9.69 -3.55
C ASN A 167 -21.66 -10.56 -2.59
N PRO A 168 -21.76 -10.35 -1.26
CA PRO A 168 -20.86 -11.02 -0.32
C PRO A 168 -21.18 -12.51 -0.16
N ASN A 169 -22.43 -12.91 -0.36
CA ASN A 169 -22.88 -14.31 -0.37
C ASN A 169 -22.13 -15.14 -1.42
N ILE A 170 -22.00 -14.65 -2.65
CA ILE A 170 -21.22 -15.33 -3.70
C ILE A 170 -19.75 -15.46 -3.30
N GLY A 171 -19.16 -14.35 -2.87
CA GLY A 171 -17.75 -14.35 -2.47
C GLY A 171 -17.46 -15.28 -1.31
N SER A 172 -18.42 -15.47 -0.39
CA SER A 172 -18.24 -16.37 0.75
C SER A 172 -18.06 -17.83 0.34
N VAL A 173 -18.71 -18.24 -0.76
CA VAL A 173 -18.58 -19.58 -1.33
C VAL A 173 -17.24 -19.74 -2.05
N VAL A 174 -16.86 -18.75 -2.86
CA VAL A 174 -15.58 -18.79 -3.60
C VAL A 174 -14.38 -18.76 -2.64
N PHE A 175 -14.41 -17.92 -1.61
CA PHE A 175 -13.32 -17.85 -0.62
C PHE A 175 -13.20 -19.09 0.26
N ASN A 176 -14.21 -19.96 0.32
CA ASN A 176 -14.08 -21.24 1.01
C ASN A 176 -13.03 -22.14 0.34
N ALA A 177 -12.82 -22.01 -0.99
CA ALA A 177 -11.77 -22.73 -1.71
C ALA A 177 -10.34 -22.24 -1.38
N LEU A 178 -10.19 -21.13 -0.65
CA LEU A 178 -8.88 -20.59 -0.28
C LEU A 178 -8.09 -21.56 0.60
N GLU A 179 -8.75 -22.32 1.47
CA GLU A 179 -8.10 -23.29 2.38
C GLU A 179 -7.24 -24.31 1.62
N ASP A 180 -7.75 -24.76 0.47
CA ASP A 180 -7.08 -25.75 -0.37
C ASP A 180 -6.11 -25.14 -1.38
N SER A 181 -6.07 -23.81 -1.49
CA SER A 181 -5.20 -23.15 -2.44
C SER A 181 -3.72 -23.36 -2.11
N PRO A 182 -2.83 -23.51 -3.13
CA PRO A 182 -1.40 -23.64 -2.92
C PRO A 182 -0.84 -22.48 -2.09
N VAL A 183 -1.30 -21.24 -2.35
CA VAL A 183 -0.89 -20.04 -1.62
C VAL A 183 -1.15 -20.17 -0.12
N TYR A 184 -2.33 -20.63 0.28
CA TYR A 184 -2.66 -20.74 1.69
C TYR A 184 -1.87 -21.85 2.39
N ARG A 185 -1.75 -23.01 1.74
CA ARG A 185 -0.94 -24.14 2.26
C ARG A 185 0.52 -23.76 2.43
N TYR A 186 1.06 -22.98 1.50
CA TYR A 186 2.43 -22.52 1.58
C TYR A 186 2.60 -21.43 2.65
N PHE A 187 1.71 -20.44 2.70
CA PHE A 187 1.69 -19.43 3.76
C PHE A 187 1.73 -20.10 5.15
N THR A 188 0.82 -21.05 5.39
CA THR A 188 0.76 -21.74 6.69
C THR A 188 1.96 -22.65 6.97
N SER A 189 2.77 -22.97 5.96
CA SER A 189 3.99 -23.77 6.11
C SER A 189 5.24 -22.91 6.34
N ALA A 190 5.28 -21.71 5.75
CA ALA A 190 6.38 -20.76 5.91
C ALA A 190 6.28 -19.86 7.17
N PHE A 191 5.17 -19.96 7.92
CA PHE A 191 4.86 -19.08 9.05
C PHE A 191 5.55 -19.51 10.35
N ASN A 192 6.19 -18.56 11.05
CA ASN A 192 6.76 -18.76 12.40
C ASN A 192 6.04 -17.86 13.42
N ASP A 193 5.29 -18.44 14.34
CA ASP A 193 4.45 -17.69 15.30
C ASP A 193 5.21 -17.02 16.45
N GLN A 194 6.50 -17.32 16.64
CA GLN A 194 7.31 -16.64 17.64
C GLN A 194 7.63 -15.20 17.22
N THR A 195 7.75 -14.96 15.91
CA THR A 195 8.14 -13.65 15.37
C THR A 195 7.10 -13.10 14.41
N ASP A 196 6.50 -13.93 13.57
CA ASP A 196 5.73 -13.47 12.43
C ASP A 196 4.32 -13.04 12.83
N ARG A 197 3.77 -12.13 12.04
CA ARG A 197 2.44 -11.55 12.27
C ARG A 197 1.62 -11.57 11.00
N ILE A 198 0.31 -11.46 11.18
CA ILE A 198 -0.66 -11.43 10.09
C ILE A 198 -1.41 -10.11 10.14
N PHE A 199 -1.52 -9.45 9.00
CA PHE A 199 -2.36 -8.26 8.86
C PHE A 199 -3.24 -8.35 7.62
N VAL A 200 -4.50 -7.97 7.75
CA VAL A 200 -5.46 -8.03 6.64
C VAL A 200 -5.97 -6.64 6.30
N ILE A 201 -5.94 -6.28 5.02
CA ILE A 201 -6.55 -5.08 4.47
C ILE A 201 -7.80 -5.49 3.70
N SER A 202 -8.95 -4.92 4.06
CA SER A 202 -10.21 -5.15 3.36
C SER A 202 -11.08 -3.89 3.31
N SER A 203 -12.09 -3.91 2.44
CA SER A 203 -13.21 -2.96 2.51
C SER A 203 -14.49 -3.67 2.93
N ILE A 204 -15.32 -2.96 3.71
CA ILE A 204 -16.59 -3.50 4.23
C ILE A 204 -17.78 -3.29 3.28
N PHE A 205 -17.62 -2.41 2.30
CA PHE A 205 -18.69 -2.04 1.37
C PHE A 205 -18.53 -2.64 -0.03
N GLY A 206 -17.32 -3.09 -0.39
CA GLY A 206 -17.05 -3.78 -1.66
C GLY A 206 -17.41 -5.26 -1.62
N GLY A 207 -17.66 -5.89 -2.78
CA GLY A 207 -18.04 -7.31 -2.87
C GLY A 207 -16.95 -8.28 -2.41
N THR A 208 -15.76 -8.17 -3.00
CA THR A 208 -14.61 -9.05 -2.68
C THR A 208 -14.12 -8.87 -1.25
N GLY A 209 -13.98 -7.61 -0.80
CA GLY A 209 -13.50 -7.29 0.55
C GLY A 209 -14.44 -7.81 1.65
N SER A 210 -15.74 -7.49 1.56
CA SER A 210 -16.71 -7.84 2.60
C SER A 210 -16.99 -9.35 2.68
N ALA A 211 -16.81 -10.09 1.58
CA ALA A 211 -16.87 -11.54 1.55
C ALA A 211 -15.58 -12.20 2.04
N GLY A 212 -14.44 -11.80 1.50
CA GLY A 212 -13.16 -12.47 1.73
C GLY A 212 -12.62 -12.26 3.13
N PHE A 213 -12.78 -11.05 3.68
CA PHE A 213 -12.29 -10.75 5.02
C PHE A 213 -12.83 -11.70 6.09
N PRO A 214 -14.14 -11.86 6.29
CA PRO A 214 -14.64 -12.75 7.32
C PRO A 214 -14.27 -14.22 7.08
N GLN A 215 -14.20 -14.67 5.82
CA GLN A 215 -13.81 -16.04 5.52
C GLN A 215 -12.34 -16.31 5.85
N LEU A 216 -11.44 -15.39 5.45
CA LEU A 216 -10.03 -15.51 5.79
C LEU A 216 -9.81 -15.49 7.30
N ILE A 217 -10.49 -14.61 8.04
CA ILE A 217 -10.37 -14.57 9.50
C ILE A 217 -10.87 -15.87 10.13
N LYS A 218 -12.02 -16.39 9.69
CA LYS A 218 -12.52 -17.70 10.16
C LYS A 218 -11.51 -18.81 9.93
N LEU A 219 -10.91 -18.87 8.73
CA LEU A 219 -9.93 -19.88 8.38
C LEU A 219 -8.64 -19.79 9.23
N LEU A 220 -8.19 -18.57 9.54
CA LEU A 220 -7.04 -18.32 10.41
C LEU A 220 -7.31 -18.67 11.89
N GLN A 221 -8.57 -18.77 12.29
CA GLN A 221 -9.01 -19.01 13.66
C GLN A 221 -9.64 -20.38 13.87
N HIS A 222 -9.87 -21.12 12.79
CA HIS A 222 -10.58 -22.38 12.82
C HIS A 222 -9.89 -23.38 13.77
N PRO A 223 -10.62 -24.18 14.56
CA PRO A 223 -10.01 -25.10 15.52
C PRO A 223 -9.01 -26.10 14.90
N SER A 224 -9.24 -26.53 13.65
CA SER A 224 -8.33 -27.43 12.90
C SER A 224 -7.09 -26.73 12.34
N GLN A 225 -7.02 -25.40 12.40
CA GLN A 225 -5.88 -24.65 11.92
C GLN A 225 -4.64 -24.91 12.77
N LYS A 226 -3.46 -24.87 12.15
CA LYS A 226 -2.17 -25.04 12.82
C LYS A 226 -2.05 -24.09 14.02
N VAL A 227 -1.59 -24.61 15.17
CA VAL A 227 -1.43 -23.85 16.41
C VAL A 227 -0.61 -22.56 16.22
N PRO A 228 0.50 -22.55 15.45
CA PRO A 228 1.24 -21.31 15.16
C PRO A 228 0.38 -20.22 14.53
N ILE A 229 -0.43 -20.57 13.52
CA ILE A 229 -1.32 -19.62 12.85
C ILE A 229 -2.39 -19.11 13.82
N ARG A 230 -2.96 -20.00 14.64
CA ARG A 230 -3.96 -19.62 15.65
C ARG A 230 -3.41 -18.68 16.71
N ASN A 231 -2.17 -18.88 17.15
CA ASN A 231 -1.50 -18.07 18.18
C ASN A 231 -0.89 -16.77 17.65
N ALA A 232 -0.67 -16.67 16.34
CA ALA A 232 -0.12 -15.48 15.70
C ALA A 232 -0.85 -14.20 16.10
N LYS A 233 -0.10 -13.10 16.24
CA LYS A 233 -0.69 -11.76 16.34
C LYS A 233 -1.36 -11.40 15.01
N LYS A 234 -2.65 -11.06 15.08
CA LYS A 234 -3.51 -10.76 13.92
C LYS A 234 -4.08 -9.35 14.04
N GLY A 235 -3.83 -8.54 13.03
CA GLY A 235 -4.47 -7.24 12.87
C GLY A 235 -5.28 -7.15 11.58
N ALA A 236 -6.19 -6.19 11.51
CA ALA A 236 -6.80 -5.84 10.23
C ALA A 236 -7.23 -4.38 10.17
N VAL A 237 -7.27 -3.82 8.96
CA VAL A 237 -7.96 -2.57 8.66
C VAL A 237 -9.17 -2.83 7.79
N THR A 238 -10.32 -2.33 8.25
CA THR A 238 -11.60 -2.39 7.56
C THR A 238 -11.94 -1.01 7.03
N VAL A 239 -11.81 -0.84 5.72
CA VAL A 239 -12.09 0.42 5.03
C VAL A 239 -13.59 0.55 4.78
N MET A 240 -14.19 1.54 5.41
CA MET A 240 -15.57 2.00 5.23
C MET A 240 -15.69 2.89 3.98
N PRO A 241 -16.91 3.13 3.45
CA PRO A 241 -17.09 4.02 2.30
C PRO A 241 -16.39 5.38 2.49
N TYR A 242 -15.79 5.90 1.42
CA TYR A 242 -15.08 7.19 1.43
C TYR A 242 -15.22 7.99 0.13
N PHE A 243 -15.86 7.43 -0.90
CA PHE A 243 -16.07 8.08 -2.19
C PHE A 243 -17.48 7.81 -2.70
N ALA A 244 -17.92 8.63 -3.66
CA ALA A 244 -19.17 8.45 -4.40
C ALA A 244 -18.87 8.09 -5.86
N LEU A 245 -19.80 7.39 -6.50
CA LEU A 245 -19.72 6.93 -7.88
C LEU A 245 -20.67 7.73 -8.77
N GLU A 246 -20.30 7.85 -10.04
CA GLU A 246 -21.21 8.30 -11.10
C GLU A 246 -22.40 7.33 -11.23
N GLU A 247 -23.57 7.87 -11.54
CA GLU A 247 -24.75 7.05 -11.80
C GLU A 247 -24.54 6.23 -13.07
N ASN A 248 -24.74 4.92 -12.96
CA ASN A 248 -24.68 4.03 -14.11
C ASN A 248 -25.73 2.92 -13.93
N ASN A 249 -26.86 3.05 -14.64
CA ASN A 249 -27.98 2.09 -14.57
C ASN A 249 -27.64 0.72 -15.16
N GLN A 250 -26.51 0.59 -15.86
CA GLN A 250 -26.01 -0.67 -16.40
C GLN A 250 -25.01 -1.35 -15.44
N SER A 251 -24.60 -0.66 -14.37
CA SER A 251 -23.71 -1.20 -13.36
C SER A 251 -24.50 -1.92 -12.25
N ALA A 252 -24.02 -3.08 -11.85
CA ALA A 252 -24.42 -3.82 -10.66
C ALA A 252 -23.91 -3.15 -9.36
N ILE A 253 -23.00 -2.18 -9.46
CA ILE A 253 -22.49 -1.44 -8.30
C ILE A 253 -23.47 -0.33 -7.92
N ASP A 254 -24.21 -0.56 -6.84
CA ASP A 254 -25.15 0.39 -6.24
C ASP A 254 -24.58 1.04 -4.97
N GLN A 255 -24.15 2.30 -5.08
CA GLN A 255 -23.58 3.07 -3.97
C GLN A 255 -24.58 3.36 -2.84
N ASN A 256 -25.89 3.41 -3.12
CA ASN A 256 -26.91 3.68 -2.10
C ASN A 256 -27.00 2.55 -1.07
N ARG A 257 -26.52 1.36 -1.43
CA ARG A 257 -26.44 0.19 -0.54
C ARG A 257 -25.17 0.14 0.30
N PHE A 258 -24.19 1.02 0.09
CA PHE A 258 -22.91 0.93 0.80
C PHE A 258 -23.07 1.05 2.33
N LEU A 259 -23.88 2.00 2.82
CA LEU A 259 -24.08 2.17 4.27
C LEU A 259 -24.87 1.02 4.89
N SER A 260 -25.92 0.54 4.24
CA SER A 260 -26.71 -0.59 4.76
C SER A 260 -25.89 -1.88 4.79
N LYS A 261 -25.10 -2.16 3.74
CA LYS A 261 -24.13 -3.28 3.72
C LYS A 261 -23.09 -3.15 4.82
N THR A 262 -22.54 -1.95 5.01
CA THR A 262 -21.57 -1.66 6.08
C THR A 262 -22.17 -1.99 7.45
N LYS A 263 -23.39 -1.52 7.74
CA LYS A 263 -24.08 -1.81 9.00
C LYS A 263 -24.28 -3.32 9.23
N ALA A 264 -24.73 -4.05 8.20
CA ALA A 264 -24.92 -5.50 8.29
C ALA A 264 -23.61 -6.24 8.56
N ALA A 265 -22.55 -5.88 7.84
CA ALA A 265 -21.24 -6.48 8.01
C ALA A 265 -20.62 -6.19 9.39
N LEU A 266 -20.78 -4.97 9.93
CA LEU A 266 -20.31 -4.63 11.28
C LEU A 266 -21.02 -5.48 12.35
N SER A 267 -22.34 -5.67 12.26
CA SER A 267 -23.09 -6.55 13.16
C SER A 267 -22.55 -7.99 13.13
N TYR A 268 -22.20 -8.48 11.94
CA TYR A 268 -21.58 -9.80 11.80
C TYR A 268 -20.15 -9.82 12.39
N TYR A 269 -19.33 -8.82 12.11
CA TYR A 269 -17.95 -8.74 12.62
C TYR A 269 -17.88 -8.66 14.14
N GLN A 270 -18.83 -7.97 14.77
CA GLN A 270 -18.91 -7.86 16.24
C GLN A 270 -18.88 -9.23 16.93
N SER A 271 -19.57 -10.23 16.37
CA SER A 271 -19.67 -11.57 16.97
C SER A 271 -18.72 -12.60 16.36
N GLN A 272 -18.34 -12.47 15.09
CA GLN A 272 -17.61 -13.51 14.35
C GLN A 272 -16.11 -13.22 14.15
N ILE A 273 -15.64 -12.00 14.43
CA ILE A 273 -14.26 -11.58 14.18
C ILE A 273 -13.54 -11.33 15.52
N ASN A 274 -12.40 -12.01 15.70
CA ASN A 274 -11.61 -11.93 16.93
C ASN A 274 -10.14 -11.62 16.65
N LEU A 275 -9.75 -10.35 16.59
CA LEU A 275 -8.38 -9.94 16.25
C LEU A 275 -7.71 -9.21 17.42
N ASP A 276 -6.38 -9.23 17.47
CA ASP A 276 -5.59 -8.48 18.46
C ASP A 276 -5.72 -6.96 18.26
N ALA A 277 -5.89 -6.51 17.00
CA ALA A 277 -6.13 -5.12 16.66
C ALA A 277 -6.99 -4.98 15.40
N LEU A 278 -8.13 -4.29 15.51
CA LEU A 278 -9.02 -4.01 14.38
C LEU A 278 -9.14 -2.49 14.19
N TYR A 279 -8.69 -2.03 13.04
CA TYR A 279 -8.70 -0.63 12.64
C TYR A 279 -9.90 -0.35 11.75
N TYR A 280 -10.64 0.71 12.04
CA TYR A 280 -11.69 1.23 11.18
C TYR A 280 -11.27 2.55 10.59
N ILE A 281 -11.47 2.70 9.29
CA ILE A 281 -11.20 3.95 8.60
C ILE A 281 -12.21 4.20 7.51
N GLY A 282 -12.68 5.44 7.39
CA GLY A 282 -13.60 5.89 6.36
C GLY A 282 -13.64 7.40 6.31
N ASP A 283 -14.40 7.94 5.36
CA ASP A 283 -14.64 9.37 5.27
C ASP A 283 -16.02 9.61 4.65
N ARG A 284 -16.55 10.83 4.78
CA ARG A 284 -17.77 11.21 4.09
C ARG A 284 -17.47 11.48 2.63
N PRO A 285 -18.20 10.84 1.68
CA PRO A 285 -18.00 11.10 0.26
C PRO A 285 -18.12 12.60 -0.03
N GLY A 286 -17.28 13.03 -0.96
CA GLY A 286 -17.19 14.39 -1.44
C GLY A 286 -18.16 14.70 -2.58
N SER A 287 -17.96 15.85 -3.20
CA SER A 287 -18.64 16.24 -4.44
C SER A 287 -18.09 15.52 -5.68
N LYS A 288 -16.81 15.12 -5.65
CA LYS A 288 -16.16 14.40 -6.73
C LYS A 288 -16.69 12.97 -6.85
N LEU A 289 -17.30 12.68 -8.00
CA LEU A 289 -17.75 11.35 -8.38
C LEU A 289 -16.64 10.59 -9.09
N TYR A 290 -16.55 9.29 -8.82
CA TYR A 290 -15.62 8.38 -9.48
C TYR A 290 -16.35 7.62 -10.59
N PRO A 291 -15.68 7.30 -11.71
CA PRO A 291 -16.25 6.47 -12.75
C PRO A 291 -16.77 5.14 -12.18
N ASN A 292 -18.01 4.79 -12.52
CA ASN A 292 -18.61 3.53 -12.09
C ASN A 292 -18.21 2.40 -13.07
N VAL A 293 -17.11 1.72 -12.73
CA VAL A 293 -16.49 0.65 -13.54
C VAL A 293 -16.55 -0.68 -12.78
N GLU A 294 -17.10 -1.71 -13.43
CA GLU A 294 -17.21 -3.08 -12.90
C GLU A 294 -15.95 -3.92 -13.13
N GLY A 295 -14.80 -3.50 -12.57
CA GLY A 295 -13.56 -4.24 -12.71
C GLY A 295 -12.82 -4.03 -14.04
N GLY A 296 -11.75 -4.80 -14.23
CA GLY A 296 -10.87 -4.76 -15.38
C GLY A 296 -9.95 -3.53 -15.42
N ALA A 297 -9.25 -3.38 -16.55
CA ALA A 297 -8.12 -2.44 -16.67
C ALA A 297 -8.53 -0.96 -16.53
N LYS A 298 -9.81 -0.65 -16.80
CA LYS A 298 -10.36 0.70 -16.64
C LYS A 298 -10.65 1.06 -15.18
N GLN A 299 -10.71 0.08 -14.27
CA GLN A 299 -10.84 0.35 -12.85
C GLN A 299 -9.47 0.76 -12.29
N ALA A 300 -9.14 2.03 -12.46
CA ALA A 300 -7.91 2.65 -12.02
C ALA A 300 -8.24 3.96 -11.28
N ASN A 301 -8.52 3.86 -9.98
CA ASN A 301 -8.97 5.00 -9.19
C ASN A 301 -7.79 5.89 -8.77
N ASN A 302 -8.03 7.19 -8.67
CA ASN A 302 -7.07 8.11 -8.08
C ASN A 302 -6.79 7.74 -6.62
N ALA A 303 -5.54 7.92 -6.17
CA ALA A 303 -5.17 7.80 -4.77
C ALA A 303 -6.03 8.66 -3.85
N HIS A 304 -6.35 8.12 -2.67
CA HIS A 304 -7.13 8.81 -1.65
C HIS A 304 -6.43 8.80 -0.29
N VAL A 305 -6.60 9.86 0.50
CA VAL A 305 -5.97 9.97 1.83
C VAL A 305 -6.38 8.83 2.77
N VAL A 306 -7.62 8.32 2.65
CA VAL A 306 -8.10 7.13 3.37
C VAL A 306 -7.26 5.90 3.07
N GLU A 307 -6.78 5.72 1.83
CA GLU A 307 -5.92 4.58 1.47
C GLU A 307 -4.51 4.73 2.04
N MET A 308 -4.00 5.97 2.08
CA MET A 308 -2.71 6.30 2.73
C MET A 308 -2.76 6.04 4.23
N LEU A 309 -3.84 6.47 4.91
CA LEU A 309 -4.03 6.26 6.33
C LEU A 309 -4.37 4.80 6.67
N ALA A 310 -5.06 4.07 5.79
CA ALA A 310 -5.20 2.63 5.92
C ALA A 310 -3.82 1.94 5.85
N ALA A 311 -2.91 2.41 4.98
CA ALA A 311 -1.54 1.90 4.94
C ALA A 311 -0.76 2.24 6.22
N GLU A 312 -1.00 3.41 6.83
CA GLU A 312 -0.42 3.76 8.14
C GLU A 312 -0.78 2.74 9.22
N SER A 313 -2.02 2.21 9.22
CA SER A 313 -2.45 1.19 10.19
C SER A 313 -1.62 -0.10 10.12
N VAL A 314 -1.16 -0.49 8.93
CA VAL A 314 -0.25 -1.63 8.73
C VAL A 314 1.08 -1.37 9.45
N LEU A 315 1.60 -0.15 9.30
CA LEU A 315 2.87 0.25 9.91
C LEU A 315 2.73 0.42 11.43
N ASP A 316 1.61 0.97 11.91
CA ASP A 316 1.29 1.05 13.34
C ASP A 316 1.27 -0.32 13.97
N PHE A 317 0.54 -1.27 13.38
CA PHE A 317 0.48 -2.64 13.84
C PHE A 317 1.86 -3.33 13.84
N ALA A 318 2.67 -3.09 12.80
CA ALA A 318 4.02 -3.64 12.73
C ALA A 318 4.91 -3.12 13.87
N ARG A 319 4.80 -1.83 14.23
CA ARG A 319 5.60 -1.20 15.29
C ARG A 319 5.24 -1.63 16.71
N ARG A 320 4.03 -2.15 16.94
CA ARG A 320 3.58 -2.59 18.28
C ARG A 320 4.49 -3.69 18.82
N GLY A 321 4.94 -3.56 20.07
CA GLY A 321 5.63 -4.63 20.80
C GLY A 321 4.65 -5.70 21.30
N ALA A 322 5.17 -6.82 21.84
CA ALA A 322 4.33 -7.88 22.38
C ALA A 322 3.40 -7.39 23.52
N GLY A 323 3.89 -6.47 24.36
CA GLY A 323 3.12 -5.85 25.44
C GLY A 323 2.10 -4.80 24.98
N ASP A 324 2.15 -4.36 23.72
CA ASP A 324 1.18 -3.40 23.17
C ASP A 324 -0.12 -4.08 22.72
N PHE A 325 -0.19 -5.41 22.74
CA PHE A 325 -1.41 -6.17 22.53
C PHE A 325 -1.98 -6.55 23.89
N SER A 326 -3.11 -5.95 24.28
CA SER A 326 -3.83 -6.33 25.50
C SER A 326 -4.42 -7.73 25.39
N THR A 327 -4.79 -8.32 26.53
CA THR A 327 -5.66 -9.51 26.56
C THR A 327 -7.02 -9.24 25.90
N ASP A 328 -7.50 -7.99 25.98
CA ASP A 328 -8.76 -7.57 25.36
C ASP A 328 -8.58 -7.08 23.92
N LYS A 329 -9.64 -7.27 23.11
CA LYS A 329 -9.72 -6.81 21.72
C LYS A 329 -9.50 -5.29 21.65
N ARG A 330 -8.63 -4.84 20.73
CA ARG A 330 -8.45 -3.41 20.46
C ARG A 330 -9.18 -3.00 19.20
N TYR A 331 -10.01 -1.97 19.32
CA TYR A 331 -10.63 -1.28 18.21
C TYR A 331 -10.00 0.10 18.08
N LEU A 332 -9.51 0.43 16.88
CA LEU A 332 -8.79 1.67 16.62
C LEU A 332 -9.46 2.45 15.50
N GLU A 333 -9.53 3.75 15.67
CA GLU A 333 -10.05 4.68 14.67
C GLU A 333 -8.99 5.75 14.41
N TYR A 334 -9.04 6.37 13.22
CA TYR A 334 -8.15 7.47 12.89
C TYR A 334 -8.90 8.80 12.97
N GLY A 335 -8.32 9.77 13.68
CA GLY A 335 -8.85 11.13 13.81
C GLY A 335 -7.89 12.18 13.27
N LEU A 336 -8.42 13.17 12.56
CA LEU A 336 -7.68 14.38 12.17
C LEU A 336 -7.78 15.43 13.28
N ARG A 337 -6.77 16.30 13.39
CA ARG A 337 -6.78 17.43 14.31
C ARG A 337 -7.91 18.42 14.00
N ARG A 338 -8.22 18.60 12.72
CA ARG A 338 -9.35 19.37 12.22
C ARG A 338 -9.92 18.72 10.97
N ASN A 339 -11.23 18.75 10.83
CA ASN A 339 -11.96 18.09 9.76
C ASN A 339 -12.17 19.02 8.54
N ASP A 340 -11.08 19.35 7.85
CA ASP A 340 -11.14 20.17 6.65
C ASP A 340 -11.24 19.30 5.39
N ARG A 341 -11.82 19.85 4.31
CA ARG A 341 -11.81 19.17 3.01
C ARG A 341 -10.42 19.17 2.37
N SER A 342 -9.67 20.26 2.53
CA SER A 342 -8.30 20.39 2.03
C SER A 342 -7.30 20.16 3.15
N LEU A 343 -6.58 19.05 3.09
CA LEU A 343 -5.63 18.63 4.11
C LEU A 343 -4.19 18.99 3.73
N ASP A 344 -3.42 19.32 4.76
CA ASP A 344 -1.98 19.61 4.75
C ASP A 344 -1.35 18.99 6.03
N LEU A 345 -0.02 19.01 6.15
CA LEU A 345 0.78 18.39 7.21
C LEU A 345 0.33 18.72 8.64
N ALA A 346 -0.26 19.91 8.85
CA ALA A 346 -0.76 20.36 10.15
C ALA A 346 -2.01 19.62 10.64
N HIS A 347 -2.76 18.98 9.73
CA HIS A 347 -4.02 18.29 10.06
C HIS A 347 -3.81 16.95 10.77
N PHE A 348 -2.61 16.39 10.70
CA PHE A 348 -2.31 15.05 11.19
C PHE A 348 -1.62 15.10 12.56
N GLY A 349 -1.84 14.08 13.38
CA GLY A 349 -1.22 13.95 14.71
C GLY A 349 0.32 13.93 14.67
N ASP A 350 0.97 14.16 15.80
CA ASP A 350 2.46 14.15 15.89
C ASP A 350 3.05 12.79 15.53
N SER A 351 2.38 11.71 15.92
CA SER A 351 2.78 10.34 15.57
C SER A 351 2.76 10.11 14.06
N THR A 352 1.67 10.47 13.38
CA THR A 352 1.57 10.36 11.91
C THR A 352 2.59 11.24 11.22
N TYR A 353 2.79 12.46 11.69
CA TYR A 353 3.78 13.35 11.08
C TYR A 353 5.18 12.78 11.18
N THR A 354 5.62 12.44 12.40
CA THR A 354 6.97 11.94 12.66
C THR A 354 7.23 10.60 11.96
N ASN A 355 6.25 9.69 11.99
CA ASN A 355 6.45 8.33 11.48
C ASN A 355 6.26 8.20 9.97
N LEU A 356 5.56 9.15 9.32
CA LEU A 356 5.08 8.98 7.96
C LEU A 356 5.26 10.24 7.11
N LEU A 357 4.77 11.41 7.56
CA LEU A 357 4.75 12.61 6.72
C LEU A 357 6.10 13.31 6.60
N GLU A 358 6.92 13.34 7.66
CA GLU A 358 8.28 13.88 7.60
C GLU A 358 9.19 13.04 6.68
N PRO A 359 9.21 11.69 6.78
CA PRO A 359 9.85 10.85 5.75
C PRO A 359 9.33 11.13 4.34
N LEU A 360 8.02 11.39 4.19
CA LEU A 360 7.42 11.72 2.90
C LEU A 360 7.96 13.05 2.37
N VAL A 361 8.02 14.11 3.18
CA VAL A 361 8.62 15.42 2.85
C VAL A 361 10.06 15.24 2.37
N ARG A 362 10.85 14.45 3.12
CA ARG A 362 12.24 14.13 2.77
C ARG A 362 12.34 13.45 1.41
N PHE A 363 11.50 12.44 1.16
CA PHE A 363 11.48 11.75 -0.13
C PHE A 363 11.01 12.65 -1.27
N THR A 364 10.10 13.59 -1.03
CA THR A 364 9.69 14.57 -2.05
C THR A 364 10.86 15.46 -2.48
N TYR A 365 11.74 15.87 -1.56
CA TYR A 365 12.97 16.58 -1.92
C TYR A 365 13.93 15.72 -2.74
N ALA A 366 14.13 14.46 -2.37
CA ALA A 366 14.95 13.52 -3.14
C ALA A 366 14.40 13.31 -4.56
N ALA A 367 13.08 13.10 -4.68
CA ALA A 367 12.38 12.95 -5.95
C ALA A 367 12.54 14.20 -6.82
N LYS A 368 12.40 15.40 -6.25
CA LYS A 368 12.59 16.66 -6.98
C LYS A 368 14.04 16.87 -7.42
N PHE A 369 15.00 16.55 -6.56
CA PHE A 369 16.42 16.57 -6.93
C PHE A 369 16.70 15.63 -8.11
N TYR A 370 16.18 14.40 -8.03
CA TYR A 370 16.32 13.41 -9.10
C TYR A 370 15.69 13.87 -10.42
N THR A 371 14.45 14.41 -10.41
CA THR A 371 13.75 14.74 -11.66
C THR A 371 14.12 16.10 -12.24
N ASP A 372 14.45 17.08 -11.39
CA ASP A 372 14.56 18.47 -11.83
C ASP A 372 16.00 18.97 -11.84
N PHE A 373 16.85 18.52 -10.90
CA PHE A 373 18.23 18.99 -10.80
C PHE A 373 19.20 18.10 -11.58
N VAL A 374 19.17 16.78 -11.36
CA VAL A 374 20.15 15.82 -11.94
C VAL A 374 20.19 15.89 -13.48
N PRO A 375 19.07 15.86 -14.23
CA PRO A 375 19.11 15.84 -15.69
C PRO A 375 19.71 17.12 -16.29
N ASN A 376 19.57 18.25 -15.59
CA ASN A 376 20.09 19.55 -16.00
C ASN A 376 21.56 19.76 -15.59
N ASN A 377 22.10 18.91 -14.71
CA ASN A 377 23.43 19.06 -14.11
C ASN A 377 24.35 17.86 -14.41
N LEU A 378 24.14 17.16 -15.53
CA LEU A 378 24.93 15.99 -15.94
C LEU A 378 26.41 16.28 -16.25
N GLY A 379 26.76 17.55 -16.47
CA GLY A 379 28.14 18.00 -16.66
C GLY A 379 28.96 18.12 -15.37
N GLU A 380 28.30 18.11 -14.21
CA GLU A 380 28.92 18.31 -12.91
C GLU A 380 29.77 17.10 -12.47
N ALA A 381 30.73 17.36 -11.58
CA ALA A 381 31.67 16.34 -11.11
C ALA A 381 30.96 15.14 -10.47
N PHE A 382 29.95 15.37 -9.64
CA PHE A 382 29.19 14.28 -9.00
C PHE A 382 28.54 13.36 -10.04
N ALA A 383 27.91 13.94 -11.08
CA ALA A 383 27.20 13.20 -12.12
C ALA A 383 28.15 12.39 -13.00
N LYS A 384 29.30 12.97 -13.36
CA LYS A 384 30.37 12.29 -14.09
C LYS A 384 30.97 11.12 -13.29
N ASN A 385 31.23 11.32 -11.99
CA ASN A 385 31.80 10.27 -11.12
C ASN A 385 30.86 9.08 -10.89
N LEU A 386 29.55 9.31 -11.02
CA LEU A 386 28.50 8.30 -10.98
C LEU A 386 28.17 7.73 -12.37
N ASN A 387 28.80 8.25 -13.42
CA ASN A 387 28.50 7.95 -14.83
C ASN A 387 27.01 8.12 -15.19
N LEU A 388 26.32 9.08 -14.56
CA LEU A 388 24.89 9.34 -14.79
C LEU A 388 24.53 9.66 -16.26
N PRO A 389 25.35 10.39 -17.05
CA PRO A 389 25.01 10.69 -18.45
C PRO A 389 24.73 9.43 -19.29
N GLN A 390 25.43 8.33 -19.00
CA GLN A 390 25.21 7.03 -19.63
C GLN A 390 24.18 6.20 -18.85
N GLN A 391 24.37 6.05 -17.54
CA GLN A 391 23.62 5.12 -16.70
C GLN A 391 22.12 5.42 -16.65
N LEU A 392 21.71 6.70 -16.64
CA LEU A 392 20.29 7.09 -16.64
C LEU A 392 19.53 6.58 -17.88
N ARG A 393 20.23 6.27 -18.97
CA ARG A 393 19.63 5.80 -20.23
C ARG A 393 19.66 4.28 -20.39
N THR A 394 20.60 3.60 -19.74
CA THR A 394 20.92 2.19 -20.03
C THR A 394 20.72 1.25 -18.86
N ALA A 395 20.86 1.71 -17.62
CA ALA A 395 20.81 0.82 -16.46
C ALA A 395 19.39 0.60 -15.95
N THR A 396 19.03 -0.67 -15.79
CA THR A 396 17.73 -1.12 -15.28
C THR A 396 17.37 -0.47 -13.95
N PHE A 397 18.36 -0.26 -13.07
CA PHE A 397 18.16 0.42 -11.79
C PHE A 397 17.62 1.85 -11.97
N TYR A 398 18.22 2.66 -12.82
CA TYR A 398 17.79 4.05 -13.04
C TYR A 398 16.46 4.11 -13.79
N THR A 399 16.22 3.18 -14.72
CA THR A 399 14.90 3.03 -15.35
C THR A 399 13.82 2.67 -14.31
N ALA A 400 14.12 1.77 -13.37
CA ALA A 400 13.18 1.43 -12.30
C ALA A 400 12.94 2.61 -11.36
N LEU A 401 14.01 3.31 -10.97
CA LEU A 401 13.94 4.50 -10.10
C LEU A 401 13.14 5.64 -10.75
N ASP A 402 13.37 5.93 -12.03
CA ASP A 402 12.62 6.94 -12.79
C ASP A 402 11.13 6.60 -12.85
N ASN A 403 10.80 5.35 -13.23
CA ASN A 403 9.42 4.88 -13.27
C ASN A 403 8.74 4.96 -11.89
N PHE A 404 9.46 4.61 -10.82
CA PHE A 404 8.94 4.69 -9.45
C PHE A 404 8.70 6.15 -9.03
N ILE A 405 9.65 7.04 -9.26
CA ILE A 405 9.54 8.46 -8.89
C ILE A 405 8.42 9.13 -9.69
N ASN A 406 8.25 8.79 -10.97
CA ASN A 406 7.15 9.28 -11.78
C ASN A 406 5.79 8.75 -11.26
N ALA A 407 5.71 7.47 -10.88
CA ALA A 407 4.52 6.92 -10.23
C ALA A 407 4.23 7.60 -8.88
N TYR A 408 5.26 7.95 -8.10
CA TYR A 408 5.14 8.70 -6.86
C TYR A 408 4.60 10.12 -7.10
N LYS A 409 5.14 10.86 -8.07
CA LYS A 409 4.65 12.21 -8.44
C LYS A 409 3.19 12.17 -8.87
N THR A 410 2.80 11.14 -9.63
CA THR A 410 1.39 10.89 -9.99
C THR A 410 0.53 10.62 -8.76
N TRP A 411 0.96 9.75 -7.84
CA TRP A 411 0.24 9.47 -6.59
C TRP A 411 0.05 10.73 -5.72
N VAL A 412 1.08 11.58 -5.59
CA VAL A 412 0.98 12.88 -4.90
C VAL A 412 -0.05 13.79 -5.58
N ARG A 413 -0.05 13.90 -6.92
CA ARG A 413 -1.03 14.69 -7.65
C ARG A 413 -2.45 14.14 -7.53
N GLU A 414 -2.61 12.82 -7.52
CA GLU A 414 -3.90 12.16 -7.30
C GLU A 414 -4.49 12.49 -5.92
N LEU A 415 -3.66 12.47 -4.88
CA LEU A 415 -4.04 12.89 -3.53
C LEU A 415 -4.42 14.38 -3.47
N ALA A 416 -3.65 15.24 -4.14
CA ALA A 416 -3.87 16.68 -4.13
C ALA A 416 -5.13 17.10 -4.91
N THR A 417 -5.51 16.36 -5.94
CA THR A 417 -6.67 16.65 -6.83
C THR A 417 -7.94 15.91 -6.43
N ASN A 418 -7.97 15.31 -5.24
CA ASN A 418 -9.15 14.67 -4.68
C ASN A 418 -10.11 15.71 -4.05
N ASP A 419 -11.38 15.34 -3.81
CA ASP A 419 -12.30 16.23 -3.07
C ASP A 419 -11.86 16.38 -1.61
N ARG A 420 -11.54 15.24 -0.98
CA ARG A 420 -10.76 15.20 0.25
C ARG A 420 -9.28 15.30 -0.09
N SER A 421 -8.83 16.49 -0.47
CA SER A 421 -7.46 16.65 -0.96
C SER A 421 -6.45 16.50 0.17
N PHE A 422 -5.31 15.92 -0.15
CA PHE A 422 -4.10 16.03 0.67
C PHE A 422 -2.99 16.59 -0.23
N ALA A 423 -2.68 17.87 -0.04
CA ALA A 423 -1.86 18.64 -0.96
C ALA A 423 -0.69 19.36 -0.25
N PRO A 424 0.16 18.67 0.52
CA PRO A 424 1.27 19.33 1.24
C PRO A 424 2.39 19.81 0.30
N PHE A 425 2.42 19.31 -0.93
CA PHE A 425 3.51 19.52 -1.87
C PHE A 425 3.06 20.33 -3.09
N ASP A 426 3.91 21.25 -3.52
CA ASP A 426 3.85 21.90 -4.82
C ASP A 426 5.01 21.39 -5.69
N LEU A 427 4.74 20.34 -6.48
CA LEU A 427 5.77 19.68 -7.28
C LEU A 427 6.30 20.57 -8.41
N ASP A 428 5.51 21.57 -8.83
CA ASP A 428 5.82 22.46 -9.95
C ASP A 428 6.53 23.75 -9.47
N ALA A 429 6.52 24.04 -8.17
CA ALA A 429 7.29 25.11 -7.56
C ALA A 429 8.81 24.84 -7.56
N ASP A 430 9.62 25.84 -7.21
CA ASP A 430 11.05 25.65 -6.93
C ASP A 430 11.30 24.86 -5.63
N PHE A 431 12.54 24.47 -5.34
CA PHE A 431 12.86 23.74 -4.10
C PHE A 431 12.47 24.51 -2.83
N ASN A 432 12.49 25.85 -2.88
CA ASN A 432 12.10 26.69 -1.74
C ASN A 432 10.59 26.69 -1.51
N GLY A 433 9.78 26.53 -2.56
CA GLY A 433 8.32 26.48 -2.50
C GLY A 433 7.73 25.08 -2.50
N LEU A 434 8.55 24.03 -2.42
CA LEU A 434 8.09 22.65 -2.54
C LEU A 434 7.05 22.28 -1.46
N ILE A 435 7.19 22.81 -0.24
CA ILE A 435 6.27 22.53 0.87
C ILE A 435 5.28 23.68 0.98
N ARG A 436 3.99 23.40 0.73
CA ARG A 436 2.96 24.46 0.64
C ARG A 436 2.79 25.26 1.93
N SER A 437 2.89 24.59 3.07
CA SER A 437 2.78 25.21 4.39
C SER A 437 3.97 26.10 4.76
N LYS A 438 5.10 26.04 4.04
CA LYS A 438 6.28 26.84 4.33
C LYS A 438 7.18 27.04 3.12
N ARG A 439 7.27 28.28 2.65
CA ARG A 439 8.32 28.69 1.71
C ARG A 439 9.63 28.99 2.46
N ILE A 440 10.75 28.51 1.93
CA ILE A 440 12.08 28.89 2.41
C ILE A 440 12.36 30.32 1.96
N GLU A 441 12.50 31.23 2.92
CA GLU A 441 12.78 32.63 2.63
C GLU A 441 14.17 32.81 2.01
N THR A 442 14.23 33.65 0.98
CA THR A 442 15.46 34.03 0.30
C THR A 442 15.71 35.53 0.46
N GLY A 443 16.98 35.91 0.53
CA GLY A 443 17.42 37.30 0.69
C GLY A 443 18.89 37.46 0.34
N PHE A 444 19.43 38.65 0.59
CA PHE A 444 20.81 39.00 0.20
C PHE A 444 21.87 38.06 0.80
N PHE A 445 21.64 37.53 2.00
CA PHE A 445 22.55 36.64 2.73
C PHE A 445 22.14 35.16 2.73
N SER A 446 20.94 34.82 2.24
CA SER A 446 20.43 33.44 2.19
C SER A 446 19.76 33.18 0.86
N LYS A 447 20.38 32.35 0.01
CA LYS A 447 19.81 31.98 -1.30
C LYS A 447 18.84 30.79 -1.22
N GLY A 448 18.50 30.32 -0.01
CA GLY A 448 17.70 29.11 0.19
C GLY A 448 18.32 27.87 -0.46
N ILE A 449 17.49 26.98 -0.99
CA ILE A 449 17.89 25.83 -1.81
C ILE A 449 18.03 26.28 -3.26
N SER A 450 19.17 26.90 -3.54
CA SER A 450 19.59 27.31 -4.90
C SER A 450 20.29 26.19 -5.66
N GLU A 451 20.46 26.34 -6.97
CA GLU A 451 21.23 25.40 -7.80
C GLU A 451 22.66 25.22 -7.26
N GLY A 452 23.36 26.30 -6.93
CA GLY A 452 24.71 26.24 -6.35
C GLY A 452 24.75 25.54 -4.98
N PHE A 453 23.69 25.63 -4.17
CA PHE A 453 23.58 24.86 -2.93
C PHE A 453 23.49 23.35 -3.23
N LEU A 454 22.66 22.95 -4.18
CA LEU A 454 22.51 21.55 -4.57
C LEU A 454 23.79 20.99 -5.21
N GLN A 455 24.49 21.79 -6.03
CA GLN A 455 25.79 21.42 -6.60
C GLN A 455 26.84 21.18 -5.50
N ASP A 456 26.92 22.08 -4.52
CA ASP A 456 27.87 21.95 -3.41
C ASP A 456 27.58 20.71 -2.56
N VAL A 457 26.31 20.51 -2.18
CA VAL A 457 25.88 19.34 -1.39
C VAL A 457 26.13 18.04 -2.18
N ALA A 458 25.72 17.98 -3.45
CA ALA A 458 25.92 16.79 -4.26
C ALA A 458 27.41 16.49 -4.53
N GLY A 459 28.20 17.52 -4.80
CA GLY A 459 29.64 17.38 -5.04
C GLY A 459 30.41 16.92 -3.80
N LYS A 460 30.15 17.52 -2.63
CA LYS A 460 30.76 17.11 -1.36
C LYS A 460 30.28 15.73 -0.92
N GLY A 461 28.97 15.49 -0.99
CA GLY A 461 28.35 14.21 -0.64
C GLY A 461 28.93 13.07 -1.46
N GLU A 462 28.92 13.21 -2.79
CA GLU A 462 29.45 12.17 -3.68
C GLU A 462 30.92 11.84 -3.39
N ASN A 463 31.77 12.87 -3.22
CA ASN A 463 33.19 12.67 -2.88
C ASN A 463 33.37 11.95 -1.54
N SER A 464 32.57 12.26 -0.52
CA SER A 464 32.65 11.63 0.79
C SER A 464 32.19 10.16 0.79
N LEU A 465 31.28 9.81 -0.11
CA LEU A 465 30.67 8.48 -0.19
C LEU A 465 31.50 7.47 -1.00
N LYS A 466 32.44 7.91 -1.85
CA LYS A 466 33.21 7.04 -2.78
C LYS A 466 33.85 5.83 -2.11
N ALA A 467 34.47 6.04 -0.94
CA ALA A 467 35.18 4.98 -0.24
C ALA A 467 34.23 3.94 0.37
N ALA A 468 33.11 4.38 0.94
CA ALA A 468 32.14 3.51 1.60
C ALA A 468 31.20 2.81 0.61
N TYR A 469 30.95 3.42 -0.56
CA TYR A 469 30.04 2.94 -1.60
C TYR A 469 30.73 3.05 -2.97
N PRO A 470 31.58 2.07 -3.35
CA PRO A 470 32.33 2.12 -4.61
C PRO A 470 31.43 1.92 -5.84
N ALA A 471 30.33 1.17 -5.69
CA ALA A 471 29.35 0.97 -6.76
C ALA A 471 28.49 2.24 -6.97
N PRO A 472 28.21 2.65 -8.22
CA PRO A 472 27.43 3.86 -8.51
C PRO A 472 26.02 3.87 -7.91
N GLU A 473 25.27 2.78 -7.99
CA GLU A 473 23.84 2.74 -7.62
C GLU A 473 23.63 2.86 -6.10
N PRO A 474 24.32 2.08 -5.24
CA PRO A 474 24.24 2.28 -3.79
C PRO A 474 24.72 3.67 -3.37
N ARG A 475 25.80 4.17 -4.00
CA ARG A 475 26.33 5.51 -3.74
C ARG A 475 25.33 6.59 -4.11
N PHE A 476 24.62 6.43 -5.22
CA PHE A 476 23.59 7.36 -5.65
C PHE A 476 22.41 7.38 -4.67
N MET A 477 21.98 6.22 -4.16
CA MET A 477 20.94 6.17 -3.13
C MET A 477 21.35 6.91 -1.85
N GLN A 478 22.61 6.81 -1.43
CA GLN A 478 23.13 7.58 -0.30
C GLN A 478 23.19 9.08 -0.63
N LEU A 479 23.61 9.45 -1.83
CA LEU A 479 23.63 10.84 -2.27
C LEU A 479 22.23 11.48 -2.25
N LEU A 480 21.21 10.75 -2.72
CA LEU A 480 19.82 11.22 -2.67
C LEU A 480 19.35 11.49 -1.23
N MET A 481 19.78 10.66 -0.30
CA MET A 481 19.48 10.82 1.13
C MET A 481 20.19 12.05 1.71
N ASP A 482 21.50 12.19 1.48
CA ASP A 482 22.28 13.33 1.96
C ASP A 482 21.71 14.66 1.44
N VAL A 483 21.37 14.72 0.15
CA VAL A 483 20.76 15.91 -0.45
C VAL A 483 19.40 16.21 0.18
N ALA A 484 18.55 15.20 0.35
CA ALA A 484 17.23 15.37 0.97
C ALA A 484 17.33 15.85 2.42
N ASP A 485 18.28 15.31 3.20
CA ASP A 485 18.54 15.71 4.58
C ASP A 485 19.00 17.17 4.64
N LYS A 486 19.90 17.60 3.74
CA LYS A 486 20.32 19.00 3.64
C LYS A 486 19.22 19.94 3.19
N CYS A 487 18.32 19.50 2.32
CA CYS A 487 17.11 20.24 1.97
C CYS A 487 16.16 20.38 3.17
N LEU A 488 15.97 19.32 3.96
CA LEU A 488 15.14 19.36 5.16
C LEU A 488 15.75 20.23 6.26
N GLU A 489 17.06 20.17 6.47
CA GLU A 489 17.80 21.10 7.36
C GLU A 489 17.59 22.56 6.93
N LYS A 490 17.53 22.84 5.62
CA LYS A 490 17.27 24.18 5.09
C LYS A 490 15.81 24.61 5.20
N LEU A 491 14.86 23.68 5.06
CA LEU A 491 13.45 23.92 5.33
C LEU A 491 13.25 24.30 6.80
N GLY A 492 13.98 23.66 7.71
CA GLY A 492 13.83 23.84 9.15
C GLY A 492 12.46 23.35 9.67
N PRO A 493 12.11 23.65 10.93
CA PRO A 493 10.87 23.15 11.52
C PRO A 493 9.64 23.72 10.81
N LEU A 494 8.63 22.87 10.62
CA LEU A 494 7.33 23.25 10.07
C LEU A 494 6.40 23.71 11.19
N ASN A 495 5.75 24.86 11.03
CA ASN A 495 4.66 25.24 11.91
C ASN A 495 3.44 24.36 11.60
N ARG A 496 3.06 23.50 12.54
CA ARG A 496 1.90 22.59 12.41
C ARG A 496 0.71 23.05 13.23
N GLN A 497 0.66 24.32 13.60
CA GLN A 497 -0.55 24.95 14.13
C GLN A 497 -1.51 25.24 12.98
N LEU A 498 -2.76 24.83 13.15
CA LEU A 498 -3.83 25.20 12.23
C LEU A 498 -4.28 26.61 12.61
N ALA A 499 -4.23 27.56 11.67
CA ALA A 499 -4.77 28.90 11.89
C ALA A 499 -6.28 28.80 12.18
N ASP A 500 -6.79 29.62 13.10
CA ASP A 500 -8.23 29.75 13.33
C ASP A 500 -8.91 30.16 12.01
N ALA A 501 -10.03 29.50 11.71
CA ALA A 501 -10.73 29.57 10.43
C ALA A 501 -11.44 30.92 10.22
#